data_AF-A0A1H2ZS04-F1
#
_entry.id   AF-A0A1H2ZS04-F1
#
_cell.length_a   1.000
_cell.length_b   1.000
_cell.length_c   1.000
_cell.angle_alpha   90.00
_cell.angle_beta   90.00
_cell.angle_gamma   90.00
#
_symmetry.space_group_name_H-M   'P 1'
#
loop_
_entity.id
_entity.type
_entity.pdbx_description
1 polymer ?
#
loop_
_entity_poly.entity_id
_entity_poly.type
_entity_poly.pdbx_seq_one_letter_code
_entity_poly.pdbx_strand_id
1 'polypeptide(L)' 'MSKAFPYVAEILVSQGHRIKSYLQIWLDKECSIQNRLISSDEQETVSLINHNLISLLNASKYETVNDIVDGVIIWECG' A
#
# COMPACT_ATOMS: atom_id res chain seq x y z
N MET A 1 25.77 13.21 10.07
CA MET A 1 25.05 12.02 9.61
C MET A 1 23.68 12.49 9.16
N SER A 2 23.37 12.44 7.86
CA SER A 2 21.99 12.70 7.41
C SER A 2 21.09 11.68 8.10
N LYS A 3 20.01 12.15 8.74
CA LYS A 3 18.99 11.24 9.25
C LYS A 3 18.44 10.48 8.03
N ALA A 4 18.72 9.18 7.94
CA ALA A 4 18.03 8.33 6.99
C ALA A 4 16.53 8.45 7.32
N PHE A 5 15.72 8.79 6.33
CA PHE A 5 14.27 8.74 6.50
C PHE A 5 13.89 7.29 6.84
N PRO A 6 13.01 7.06 7.84
CA PRO A 6 12.60 5.71 8.18
C PRO A 6 11.99 5.03 6.95
N TYR A 7 12.31 3.76 6.74
CA TYR A 7 11.63 2.96 5.75
C TYR A 7 10.15 2.89 6.09
N VAL A 8 9.29 2.78 5.07
CA VAL A 8 7.83 2.76 5.25
C VAL A 8 7.38 1.64 6.20
N ALA A 9 8.06 0.49 6.17
CA ALA A 9 7.84 -0.60 7.12
C ALA A 9 8.08 -0.17 8.57
N GLU A 10 9.12 0.64 8.83
CA GLU A 10 9.43 1.14 10.18
C GLU A 10 8.36 2.11 10.68
N ILE A 11 7.83 2.95 9.78
CA ILE A 11 6.70 3.84 10.10
C ILE A 11 5.48 3.01 10.50
N LEU A 12 5.09 2.02 9.68
CA LEU A 12 3.92 1.18 9.98
C LEU A 12 4.07 0.36 11.26
N VAL A 13 5.27 -0.20 11.51
CA VAL A 13 5.56 -0.91 12.77
C VAL A 13 5.45 0.03 13.96
N SER A 14 5.92 1.29 13.83
CA SER A 14 5.80 2.29 14.90
C SER A 14 4.34 2.70 15.20
N GLN A 15 3.43 2.55 14.22
CA GLN A 15 2.00 2.76 14.36
C GLN A 15 1.25 1.52 14.89
N GLY A 16 1.95 0.40 15.13
CA GLY A 16 1.38 -0.82 15.68
C GLY A 16 0.84 -1.81 14.63
N HIS A 17 1.06 -1.56 13.34
CA HIS A 17 0.66 -2.49 12.29
C HIS A 17 1.60 -3.71 12.24
N ARG A 18 1.02 -4.91 12.13
CA ARG A 18 1.76 -6.17 11.94
C ARG A 18 1.71 -6.55 10.46
N ILE A 19 2.68 -6.07 9.71
CA ILE A 19 2.70 -6.14 8.25
C ILE A 19 4.03 -6.72 7.75
N LYS A 20 3.95 -7.66 6.82
CA LYS A 20 5.06 -8.39 6.20
C LYS A 20 5.21 -8.02 4.72
N SER A 21 4.10 -7.89 4.00
CA SER A 21 4.07 -7.55 2.57
C SER A 21 3.00 -6.51 2.28
N TYR A 22 3.37 -5.48 1.50
CA TYR A 22 2.48 -4.38 1.16
C TYR A 22 2.84 -3.72 -0.16
N LEU A 23 1.82 -3.21 -0.85
CA LEU A 23 2.01 -2.32 -2.00
C LEU A 23 1.98 -0.87 -1.53
N GLN A 24 2.72 -0.01 -2.21
CA GLN A 24 2.61 1.44 -2.04
C GLN A 24 2.03 2.07 -3.30
N ILE A 25 0.97 2.87 -3.12
CA ILE A 25 0.28 3.59 -4.20
C ILE A 25 0.31 5.08 -3.88
N TRP A 26 0.79 5.87 -4.83
CA TRP A 26 0.68 7.33 -4.80
C TRP A 26 -0.50 7.73 -5.68
N LEU A 27 -1.58 8.21 -5.07
CA LEU A 27 -2.71 8.76 -5.85
C LEU A 27 -2.27 10.04 -6.57
N ASP A 28 -1.39 10.80 -5.93
CA ASP A 28 -0.71 11.94 -6.51
C ASP A 28 0.78 11.86 -6.15
N LYS A 29 1.63 12.00 -7.17
CA LYS A 29 3.08 11.81 -7.07
C LYS A 29 3.77 12.91 -6.28
N GLU A 30 3.14 14.07 -6.13
CA GLU A 30 3.67 15.17 -5.33
C GLU A 30 3.35 15.00 -3.83
N CYS A 31 2.42 14.11 -3.49
CA CYS A 31 1.98 13.88 -2.12
C CYS A 31 2.82 12.80 -1.43
N SER A 32 3.41 13.12 -0.28
CA SER A 32 4.19 12.16 0.54
C SER A 32 4.00 12.36 2.05
N ILE A 33 3.02 13.18 2.44
CA ILE A 33 2.87 13.64 3.83
C ILE A 33 1.91 12.74 4.60
N GLN A 34 0.77 12.38 4.00
CA GLN A 34 -0.22 11.51 4.62
C GLN A 34 -0.19 10.13 4.00
N ASN A 35 -0.35 9.12 4.85
CA ASN A 35 -0.50 7.74 4.43
C ASN A 35 -1.63 7.08 5.19
N ARG A 36 -2.31 6.14 4.54
CA ARG A 36 -3.23 5.20 5.16
C ARG A 36 -2.90 3.78 4.74
N LEU A 37 -2.88 2.86 5.71
CA LEU A 37 -2.82 1.43 5.44
C LEU A 37 -4.24 0.89 5.34
N ILE A 38 -4.56 0.25 4.22
CA ILE A 38 -5.81 -0.48 3.99
C ILE A 38 -5.48 -1.98 4.06
N SER A 39 -6.20 -2.71 4.91
CA SER A 39 -5.97 -4.15 5.10
C SER A 39 -6.37 -4.94 3.85
N SER A 40 -5.71 -6.05 3.59
CA SER A 40 -6.12 -6.99 2.53
C SER A 40 -7.55 -7.49 2.68
N ASP A 41 -8.07 -7.56 3.92
CA ASP A 41 -9.44 -7.99 4.19
C ASP A 41 -10.50 -7.00 3.69
N GLU A 42 -10.10 -5.77 3.36
CA GLU A 42 -11.00 -4.76 2.80
C GLU A 42 -11.13 -4.92 1.29
N GLN A 43 -12.38 -4.91 0.79
CA GLN A 43 -12.67 -5.05 -0.63
C GLN A 43 -12.03 -3.93 -1.49
N GLU A 44 -11.80 -2.76 -0.90
CA GLU A 44 -11.09 -1.65 -1.55
C GLU A 44 -9.67 -2.07 -2.00
N THR A 45 -8.97 -2.91 -1.22
CA THR A 45 -7.61 -3.36 -1.51
C THR A 45 -7.52 -4.16 -2.81
N VAL A 46 -8.47 -5.06 -3.05
CA VAL A 46 -8.54 -5.83 -4.30
C VAL A 46 -8.75 -4.90 -5.49
N SER A 47 -9.63 -3.90 -5.36
CA SER A 47 -9.89 -2.91 -6.41
C SER A 47 -8.63 -2.10 -6.73
N LEU A 48 -7.94 -1.60 -5.70
CA LEU A 48 -6.72 -0.81 -5.84
C LEU A 48 -5.61 -1.59 -6.52
N ILE A 49 -5.35 -2.84 -6.12
CA ILE A 49 -4.30 -3.67 -6.71
C ILE A 49 -4.65 -3.98 -8.17
N ASN A 50 -5.88 -4.36 -8.46
CA ASN A 50 -6.30 -4.66 -9.82
C ASN A 50 -6.18 -3.43 -10.74
N HIS A 51 -6.56 -2.25 -10.26
CA HIS A 51 -6.56 -1.04 -11.05
C HIS A 51 -5.15 -0.45 -11.24
N ASN A 52 -4.31 -0.47 -10.21
CA ASN A 52 -3.01 0.23 -10.22
C ASN A 52 -1.82 -0.67 -10.59
N LEU A 53 -1.92 -1.98 -10.39
CA LEU A 53 -0.82 -2.92 -10.67
C LEU A 53 -1.17 -3.91 -11.76
N ILE A 54 -2.25 -4.67 -11.58
CA ILE A 54 -2.57 -5.81 -12.48
C ILE A 54 -2.94 -5.34 -13.88
N SER A 55 -3.60 -4.19 -13.98
CA SER A 55 -3.88 -3.53 -15.26
C SER A 55 -2.60 -3.22 -16.05
N LEU A 56 -1.53 -2.77 -15.40
CA LEU A 56 -0.24 -2.46 -16.02
C LEU A 56 0.44 -3.71 -16.57
N LEU A 57 0.21 -4.85 -15.92
CA LEU A 57 0.73 -6.15 -16.35
C LEU A 57 -0.13 -6.79 -17.45
N ASN A 58 -1.27 -6.19 -17.80
CA ASN A 58 -2.29 -6.78 -18.67
C ASN A 58 -2.66 -8.23 -18.26
N ALA A 59 -2.74 -8.44 -16.95
CA ALA A 59 -2.99 -9.76 -16.35
C ALA A 59 -4.46 -9.92 -15.91
N SER A 60 -4.86 -11.15 -15.62
CA SER A 60 -6.19 -11.45 -15.07
C SER A 60 -6.36 -10.82 -13.69
N LYS A 61 -7.53 -10.24 -13.44
CA LYS A 61 -7.86 -9.61 -12.17
C LYS A 61 -7.93 -10.64 -11.04
N TYR A 62 -7.50 -10.25 -9.85
CA TYR A 62 -7.70 -11.00 -8.62
C TYR A 62 -9.12 -10.80 -8.07
N GLU A 63 -9.69 -11.86 -7.51
CA GLU A 63 -10.95 -11.79 -6.74
C GLU A 63 -10.68 -11.49 -5.26
N THR A 64 -9.55 -11.97 -4.73
CA THR A 64 -9.04 -11.72 -3.37
C THR A 64 -7.52 -11.61 -3.39
N VAL A 65 -6.96 -10.92 -2.40
CA VAL A 65 -5.52 -10.67 -2.25
C VAL A 65 -4.98 -11.00 -0.86
N ASN A 66 -5.82 -11.59 0.02
CA ASN A 66 -5.50 -11.84 1.44
C ASN A 66 -4.31 -12.78 1.63
N ASP A 67 -4.11 -13.72 0.70
CA ASP A 67 -2.98 -14.65 0.74
C ASP A 67 -1.75 -14.14 -0.04
N ILE A 68 -1.80 -12.92 -0.57
CA ILE A 68 -0.77 -12.33 -1.44
C ILE A 68 -0.06 -11.17 -0.75
N VAL A 69 -0.83 -10.24 -0.19
CA VAL A 69 -0.32 -9.08 0.55
C VAL A 69 -1.12 -8.88 1.83
N ASP A 70 -0.51 -8.28 2.86
CA ASP A 70 -1.24 -7.91 4.07
C ASP A 70 -2.06 -6.62 3.89
N GLY A 71 -1.77 -5.84 2.85
CA GLY A 71 -2.50 -4.60 2.55
C GLY A 71 -1.85 -3.69 1.53
N VAL A 72 -2.42 -2.49 1.40
CA VAL A 72 -1.95 -1.42 0.52
C VAL A 72 -1.79 -0.14 1.34
N ILE A 73 -0.65 0.53 1.15
CA ILE A 73 -0.41 1.87 1.65
C ILE A 73 -0.76 2.85 0.55
N ILE A 74 -1.68 3.76 0.85
CA ILE A 74 -2.00 4.87 -0.03
C ILE A 74 -1.34 6.13 0.50
N TRP A 75 -0.65 6.84 -0.38
CA TRP A 75 -0.11 8.17 -0.16
C TRP A 75 -1.04 9.21 -0.79
N GLU A 76 -1.52 10.13 0.04
CA GLU A 76 -2.52 11.15 -0.32
C GLU A 76 -2.03 12.54 0.12
N CYS A 77 -2.59 13.58 -0.51
CA CYS A 77 -2.45 14.94 0.00
C CYS A 77 -3.46 15.16 1.13
N GLY A 78 -3.03 15.90 2.15
CA GLY A 78 -3.82 16.16 3.36
C GLY A 78 -4.91 17.20 3.22
#